data_AF-A0A7Y4UEU9-F1
#
_entry.id   AF-A0A7Y4UEU9-F1
#
_cell.length_a   1.000
_cell.length_b   1.000
_cell.length_c   1.000
_cell.angle_alpha   90.00
_cell.angle_beta   90.00
_cell.angle_gamma   90.00
#
_symmetry.space_group_name_H-M   'P 1'
#
loop_
_entity.id
_entity.type
_entity.pdbx_description
1 polymer ?
#
loop_
_entity_poly.entity_id
_entity_poly.type
_entity_poly.pdbx_seq_one_letter_code
_entity_poly.pdbx_strand_id
1 'polypeptide(L)' 'MNTRHAIYKERGLAESLPPRSELFALIAAEPNLLRRPIVRRGKKLVIGFNKTALQNL' A
#
# COMPACT_ATOMS: atom_id res chain seq x y z
N MET A 1 -3.23 1.02 -1.21
CA MET A 1 -3.60 0.19 -0.05
C MET A 1 -4.25 -1.10 -0.53
N ASN A 2 -4.22 -2.15 0.29
CA ASN A 2 -4.87 -3.43 0.05
C ASN A 2 -6.33 -3.36 0.50
N THR A 3 -7.22 -2.99 -0.43
CA THR A 3 -8.65 -2.76 -0.15
C THR A 3 -9.43 -4.03 0.21
N ARG A 4 -8.83 -5.21 0.00
CA ARG A 4 -9.42 -6.51 0.35
C ARG A 4 -9.12 -6.93 1.79
N HIS A 5 -8.19 -6.26 2.47
CA HIS A 5 -7.82 -6.58 3.84
C HIS A 5 -8.96 -6.29 4.82
N ALA A 6 -9.17 -7.15 5.83
CA ALA A 6 -10.24 -6.99 6.81
C ALA A 6 -10.17 -5.62 7.53
N ILE A 7 -9.00 -5.30 8.10
CA ILE A 7 -8.72 -4.00 8.75
C ILE A 7 -9.03 -2.79 7.85
N TYR A 8 -8.85 -2.91 6.53
CA TYR A 8 -9.18 -1.82 5.61
C TYR A 8 -10.68 -1.51 5.59
N LYS A 9 -11.51 -2.55 5.66
CA LYS A 9 -12.97 -2.44 5.69
C LYS A 9 -13.48 -2.06 7.08
N GLU A 10 -12.99 -2.74 8.11
CA GLU A 10 -13.40 -2.55 9.51
C GLU A 10 -13.15 -1.12 10.01
N ARG A 11 -12.04 -0.51 9.59
CA ARG A 11 -11.70 0.87 9.98
C ARG A 11 -12.28 1.94 9.04
N GLY A 12 -13.14 1.58 8.09
CA GLY A 12 -13.76 2.55 7.18
C GLY A 12 -12.75 3.30 6.30
N LEU A 13 -11.57 2.74 6.04
CA LEU A 13 -10.49 3.42 5.30
C LEU A 13 -10.84 3.70 3.83
N ALA A 14 -11.95 3.14 3.34
CA ALA A 14 -12.51 3.45 2.02
C ALA A 14 -13.16 4.84 1.95
N GLU A 15 -13.72 5.31 3.07
CA GLU A 15 -14.49 6.56 3.15
C GLU A 15 -13.59 7.72 3.56
N SER A 16 -12.74 7.50 4.56
CA SER A 16 -11.82 8.52 5.06
C SER A 16 -10.51 7.90 5.51
N LEU A 17 -9.41 8.46 5.04
CA LEU A 17 -8.08 8.09 5.51
C LEU A 17 -7.71 8.96 6.71
N PRO A 18 -7.08 8.38 7.75
CA PRO A 18 -6.58 9.15 8.87
C PRO A 18 -5.44 10.10 8.42
N PRO A 19 -5.05 11.07 9.26
CA PRO A 19 -3.90 11.92 9.01
C PRO A 19 -2.64 11.12 8.69
N ARG A 20 -1.72 11.69 7.89
CA ARG A 20 -0.54 10.97 7.37
C ARG A 20 0.30 10.30 8.46
N SER A 21 0.51 10.98 9.59
CA SER A 21 1.28 10.46 10.73
C SER A 21 0.66 9.18 11.29
N GLU A 22 -0.65 9.21 11.53
CA GLU A 22 -1.40 8.06 12.02
C GLU A 22 -1.48 6.94 10.98
N LEU A 23 -1.63 7.30 9.70
CA LEU A 23 -1.63 6.34 8.61
C LEU A 23 -0.29 5.58 8.52
N PHE A 24 0.85 6.27 8.70
CA PHE A 24 2.16 5.62 8.73
C PHE A 24 2.33 4.71 9.94
N ALA A 25 1.87 5.13 11.11
CA ALA A 25 1.88 4.28 12.31
C ALA A 25 1.02 3.02 12.10
N LEU A 26 -0.16 3.18 11.49
CA LEU A 26 -1.06 2.08 11.15
C LEU A 26 -0.44 1.11 10.14
N ILE A 27 0.21 1.63 9.09
CA ILE A 27 0.92 0.81 8.10
C ILE A 27 2.11 0.06 8.72
N ALA A 28 2.81 0.67 9.67
CA ALA A 28 3.91 0.03 10.39
C ALA A 28 3.40 -1.11 11.29
N ALA A 29 2.25 -0.91 11.95
CA ALA A 29 1.60 -1.91 12.78
C ALA A 29 0.97 -3.04 11.98
N GLU A 30 0.37 -2.74 10.81
CA GLU A 30 -0.23 -3.72 9.91
C GLU A 30 0.37 -3.61 8.49
N PRO A 31 1.50 -4.30 8.22
CA PRO A 31 2.17 -4.21 6.93
C PRO A 31 1.39 -4.79 5.74
N ASN A 32 0.35 -5.61 5.98
CA ASN A 32 -0.48 -6.19 4.90
C ASN A 32 -1.55 -5.21 4.38
N LEU A 33 -1.68 -4.03 5.01
CA LEU A 33 -2.45 -2.91 4.46
C LEU A 33 -1.82 -2.35 3.17
N LEU A 34 -0.52 -2.59 2.93
CA LEU A 34 0.14 -2.23 1.68
C LEU A 34 0.01 -3.37 0.65
N ARG A 35 -0.20 -3.00 -0.62
CA ARG A 35 -0.15 -3.97 -1.72
C ARG A 35 1.30 -4.41 -1.94
N ARG A 36 1.50 -5.71 -2.15
CA ARG A 36 2.81 -6.34 -2.40
C ARG A 36 2.80 -7.01 -3.79
N PRO A 37 3.96 -7.22 -4.43
CA PRO A 37 5.30 -6.72 -4.08
C PRO A 37 5.43 -5.20 -4.25
N ILE A 38 6.44 -4.58 -3.62
CA ILE A 38 6.79 -3.17 -3.80
C ILE A 38 8.24 -3.13 -4.28
N VAL A 39 8.47 -2.63 -5.50
CA VAL A 39 9.79 -2.59 -6.15
C VAL A 39 10.14 -1.14 -6.46
N ARG A 40 11.32 -0.67 -6.06
CA ARG A 40 11.77 0.70 -6.27
C ARG A 40 13.18 0.73 -6.88
N ARG A 41 13.38 1.53 -7.94
CA ARG A 41 14.70 1.84 -8.53
C ARG A 41 14.84 3.36 -8.67
N GLY A 42 15.57 3.97 -7.75
CA GLY A 42 15.70 5.44 -7.67
C GLY A 42 14.34 6.14 -7.52
N LYS A 43 13.93 6.87 -8.56
CA LYS A 43 12.65 7.59 -8.63
C LYS A 43 11.49 6.73 -9.16
N LYS A 44 11.74 5.53 -9.68
CA LYS A 44 10.72 4.63 -10.22
C LYS A 44 10.20 3.69 -9.13
N LEU A 45 8.89 3.47 -9.11
CA LEU A 45 8.18 2.64 -8.13
C LEU A 45 7.13 1.78 -8.83
N VAL A 46 7.11 0.49 -8.54
CA VAL A 46 6.07 -0.45 -8.98
C VAL A 46 5.47 -1.11 -7.75
N ILE A 47 4.14 -1.12 -7.68
CA ILE A 47 3.36 -1.70 -6.59
C ILE A 47 2.45 -2.77 -7.18
N GLY A 48 2.53 -4.00 -6.65
CA GLY A 48 1.92 -5.18 -7.24
C GLY A 48 2.76 -5.78 -8.36
N PHE A 49 2.35 -6.95 -8.84
CA PHE A 49 3.01 -7.59 -9.98
C PHE A 49 2.49 -6.99 -11.29
N ASN A 50 3.36 -6.31 -12.03
CA ASN A 50 3.10 -5.84 -13.38
C ASN A 50 4.35 -6.11 -14.23
N LYS A 51 4.28 -7.12 -15.11
CA LYS A 51 5.42 -7.59 -15.90
C LYS A 51 6.05 -6.47 -16.74
N THR A 52 5.25 -5.71 -17.46
CA THR A 52 5.71 -4.62 -18.33
C THR A 52 6.35 -3.49 -17.52
N ALA A 53 5.73 -3.09 -16.41
CA ALA A 53 6.29 -2.04 -15.55
C ALA A 53 7.60 -2.49 -14.86
N LEU A 54 7.72 -3.78 -14.51
CA LEU A 54 8.94 -4.35 -13.96
C LEU A 54 10.08 -4.44 -14.98
N GLN A 55 9.78 -4.69 -16.26
CA GLN A 55 10.79 -4.69 -17.32
C GLN A 55 11.34 -3.29 -17.62
N ASN A 56 10.53 -2.25 -17.39
CA ASN A 56 10.88 -0.85 -17.67
C ASN A 56 11.43 -0.09 -16.45
N LEU A 57 11.73 -0.80 -15.35
CA LEU A 57 12.15 -0.25 -14.05
C LEU A 57 13.61 0.18 -14.04
#